data_AF-A0A919TTU5-F1
#
_entry.id   AF-A0A919TTU5-F1
#
_cell.length_a   1.000
_cell.length_b   1.000
_cell.length_c   1.000
_cell.angle_alpha   90.00
_cell.angle_beta   90.00
_cell.angle_gamma   90.00
#
_symmetry.space_group_name_H-M   'P 1'
#
loop_
_entity.id
_entity.type
_entity.pdbx_description
1 polymer ?
#
loop_
_entity_poly.entity_id
_entity_poly.type
_entity_poly.pdbx_seq_one_letter_code
_entity_poly.pdbx_strand_id
1 'polypeptide(L)'
;MTDFRALHRPGAPLLLPNAWDVASALALAEAGFAAIGTTSLGVAAAAGLPDGQGYGRDETLSLVRALRGRLGVPLTVDIEAGFGGGPAEVADLAADLAEAGAAGINIEDGRPDGTLAEVSAQAELIAAVRARVPTLFINARTDTHWLAAAAPAAPAASVAAVPGPAAPAMAAAVPAPAALPGSAVSGRGELGEAVARGRAYLAAGADGIFVPAVADDEQIRALVGELGGPLNVLLLPGMTVGRLAELGVARVSTGSLLFRAALAAAVAAAEAVGAGGAAPPVALSYARANGLAGRKLP
;
A
#
# COMPACT_ATOMS: atom_id res chain seq x y z
N MET A 1 -14.51 -10.30 -15.96
CA MET A 1 -13.36 -9.98 -15.09
C MET A 1 -13.27 -11.04 -14.01
N THR A 2 -12.05 -11.43 -13.64
CA THR A 2 -11.79 -12.32 -12.51
C THR A 2 -12.32 -11.69 -11.22
N ASP A 3 -12.96 -12.49 -10.36
CA ASP A 3 -13.37 -12.05 -9.03
C ASP A 3 -12.13 -11.74 -8.17
N PHE A 4 -12.02 -10.51 -7.67
CA PHE A 4 -10.89 -10.05 -6.86
C PHE A 4 -10.78 -10.83 -5.54
N ARG A 5 -11.91 -11.28 -4.95
CA ARG A 5 -11.88 -12.14 -3.75
C ARG A 5 -11.16 -13.45 -4.00
N ALA A 6 -11.45 -14.09 -5.13
CA ALA A 6 -10.89 -15.38 -5.50
C ALA A 6 -9.37 -15.36 -5.75
N LEU A 7 -8.74 -14.18 -5.81
CA LEU A 7 -7.29 -14.01 -5.92
C LEU A 7 -6.57 -14.14 -4.56
N HIS A 8 -7.27 -13.97 -3.43
CA HIS A 8 -6.66 -13.97 -2.10
C HIS A 8 -6.60 -15.40 -1.53
N ARG A 9 -5.56 -16.15 -1.92
CA ARG A 9 -5.40 -17.56 -1.57
C ARG A 9 -4.25 -17.74 -0.56
N PRO A 10 -4.53 -18.14 0.69
CA PRO A 10 -3.47 -18.49 1.64
C PRO A 10 -2.52 -19.53 1.04
N GLY A 11 -1.22 -19.29 1.12
CA GLY A 11 -0.20 -20.19 0.54
C GLY A 11 0.09 -19.97 -0.95
N ALA A 12 -0.71 -19.15 -1.63
CA ALA A 12 -0.51 -18.75 -3.02
C ALA A 12 -0.85 -17.26 -3.17
N PRO A 13 -0.04 -16.37 -2.57
CA PRO A 13 -0.41 -14.99 -2.39
C PRO A 13 -0.59 -14.25 -3.72
N LEU A 14 -1.59 -13.38 -3.78
CA LEU A 14 -1.67 -12.35 -4.79
C LEU A 14 -0.51 -11.36 -4.60
N LEU A 15 0.46 -11.34 -5.52
CA LEU A 15 1.39 -10.22 -5.63
C LEU A 15 0.65 -9.02 -6.23
N LEU A 16 0.51 -7.95 -5.45
CA LEU A 16 -0.19 -6.74 -5.82
C LEU A 16 0.79 -5.57 -5.97
N PRO A 17 1.22 -5.23 -7.19
CA PRO A 17 2.00 -4.03 -7.42
C PRO A 17 1.11 -2.79 -7.29
N ASN A 18 1.68 -1.70 -6.78
CA ASN A 18 0.96 -0.46 -6.52
C ASN A 18 1.37 0.65 -7.50
N ALA A 19 0.38 1.20 -8.19
CA ALA A 19 0.50 2.31 -9.13
C ALA A 19 0.21 3.65 -8.44
N TRP A 20 0.69 4.73 -9.05
CA TRP A 20 0.46 6.10 -8.59
C TRP A 20 -0.08 7.02 -9.68
N ASP A 21 -0.11 6.55 -10.93
CA ASP A 21 -0.66 7.27 -12.09
C ASP A 21 -1.21 6.28 -13.14
N VAL A 22 -1.75 6.81 -14.23
CA VAL A 22 -2.31 6.00 -15.32
C VAL A 22 -1.25 5.16 -16.02
N ALA A 23 -0.05 5.72 -16.23
CA ALA A 23 1.00 5.08 -17.01
C ALA A 23 1.59 3.87 -16.27
N SER A 24 1.87 4.02 -14.98
CA SER A 24 2.34 2.95 -14.09
C SER A 24 1.31 1.83 -13.96
N ALA A 25 0.03 2.16 -13.78
CA ALA A 25 -1.03 1.15 -13.67
C ALA A 25 -1.15 0.32 -14.96
N LEU A 26 -1.13 0.98 -16.13
CA LEU A 26 -1.20 0.30 -17.42
C LEU A 26 0.06 -0.52 -17.72
N ALA A 27 1.25 -0.01 -17.38
CA ALA A 27 2.49 -0.74 -17.55
C ALA A 27 2.52 -2.02 -16.70
N LEU A 28 2.02 -1.95 -15.47
CA LEU A 28 1.89 -3.12 -14.59
C LEU A 28 0.85 -4.12 -15.12
N ALA A 29 -0.32 -3.66 -15.55
CA ALA A 29 -1.32 -4.54 -16.12
C ALA A 29 -0.82 -5.23 -17.42
N GLU A 30 -0.12 -4.51 -18.30
CA GLU A 30 0.51 -5.08 -19.50
C GLU A 30 1.64 -6.07 -19.19
N ALA A 31 2.30 -5.93 -18.03
CA ALA A 31 3.29 -6.89 -17.55
C ALA A 31 2.64 -8.20 -17.06
N GLY A 32 1.31 -8.30 -17.02
CA GLY A 32 0.57 -9.52 -16.70
C GLY A 32 0.24 -9.68 -15.21
N PHE A 33 0.37 -8.64 -14.39
CA PHE A 33 -0.07 -8.69 -13.00
C PHE A 33 -1.59 -8.87 -12.90
N ALA A 34 -2.03 -9.80 -12.05
CA ALA A 34 -3.43 -10.23 -11.98
C ALA A 34 -4.39 -9.18 -11.38
N ALA A 35 -3.86 -8.18 -10.68
CA ALA A 35 -4.58 -7.03 -10.13
C ALA A 35 -3.58 -5.90 -9.81
N ILE A 36 -4.09 -4.67 -9.70
CA ILE A 36 -3.29 -3.47 -9.40
C ILE A 36 -3.83 -2.82 -8.13
N GLY A 37 -2.93 -2.34 -7.26
CA GLY A 37 -3.26 -1.45 -6.15
C GLY A 37 -2.94 0.00 -6.48
N THR A 38 -3.54 0.97 -5.79
CA THR A 38 -2.94 2.32 -5.69
C THR A 38 -2.04 2.41 -4.46
N THR A 39 -1.24 3.47 -4.35
CA THR A 39 -0.49 3.83 -3.13
C THR A 39 -0.72 5.31 -2.83
N SER A 40 -1.20 5.64 -1.63
CA SER A 40 -1.47 7.03 -1.24
C SER A 40 -0.23 7.92 -1.38
N LEU A 41 0.95 7.45 -0.90
CA LEU A 41 2.21 8.19 -1.01
C LEU A 41 2.54 8.60 -2.44
N GLY A 42 2.45 7.66 -3.39
CA GLY A 42 2.78 7.95 -4.77
C GLY A 42 1.80 8.92 -5.41
N VAL A 43 0.51 8.74 -5.15
CA VAL A 43 -0.55 9.62 -5.69
C VAL A 43 -0.42 11.04 -5.13
N ALA A 44 -0.30 11.19 -3.81
CA ALA A 44 -0.17 12.48 -3.14
C ALA A 44 1.12 13.19 -3.56
N ALA A 45 2.27 12.50 -3.52
CA ALA A 45 3.55 13.09 -3.87
C ALA A 45 3.62 13.54 -5.35
N ALA A 46 3.01 12.78 -6.27
CA ALA A 46 2.92 13.17 -7.68
C ALA A 46 2.10 14.47 -7.90
N ALA A 47 1.19 14.77 -6.98
CA ALA A 47 0.41 16.01 -6.96
C ALA A 47 1.05 17.13 -6.11
N GLY A 48 2.21 16.91 -5.50
CA GLY A 48 2.86 17.87 -4.61
C GLY A 48 2.23 17.97 -3.22
N LEU A 49 1.47 16.96 -2.80
CA LEU A 49 0.81 16.88 -1.50
C LEU A 49 1.56 15.94 -0.55
N PRO A 50 1.55 16.19 0.77
CA PRO A 50 2.05 15.22 1.74
C PRO A 50 1.07 14.06 1.90
N ASP A 51 1.62 12.88 2.17
CA ASP A 51 0.88 11.63 2.39
C ASP A 51 0.37 11.50 3.83
N GLY A 52 -0.68 10.69 4.02
CA GLY A 52 -1.19 10.31 5.35
C GLY A 52 -1.87 11.44 6.13
N GLN A 53 -2.23 12.54 5.45
CA GLN A 53 -2.89 13.70 6.04
C GLN A 53 -4.32 13.88 5.49
N GLY A 54 -4.81 12.95 4.67
CA GLY A 54 -6.14 13.03 4.05
C GLY A 54 -6.23 13.96 2.84
N TYR A 55 -5.14 14.61 2.42
CA TYR A 55 -5.18 15.61 1.34
C TYR A 55 -5.33 15.00 -0.06
N GLY A 56 -4.97 13.72 -0.25
CA GLY A 56 -4.95 13.07 -1.56
C GLY A 56 -6.30 12.56 -2.07
N ARG A 57 -7.43 12.99 -1.48
CA ARG A 57 -8.78 12.46 -1.82
C ARG A 57 -9.13 12.71 -3.28
N ASP A 58 -8.97 13.94 -3.74
CA ASP A 58 -9.39 14.36 -5.08
C ASP A 58 -8.49 13.74 -6.16
N GLU A 59 -7.20 13.63 -5.88
CA GLU A 59 -6.20 12.99 -6.73
C GLU A 59 -6.49 11.49 -6.87
N THR A 60 -6.81 10.82 -5.76
CA THR A 60 -7.16 9.40 -5.73
C THR A 60 -8.41 9.13 -6.57
N LEU A 61 -9.47 9.91 -6.36
CA LEU A 61 -10.70 9.78 -7.15
C LEU A 61 -10.46 10.08 -8.64
N SER A 62 -9.65 11.10 -8.94
CA SER A 62 -9.30 11.45 -10.31
C SER A 62 -8.53 10.33 -11.01
N LEU A 63 -7.57 9.69 -10.33
CA LEU A 63 -6.83 8.56 -10.86
C LEU A 63 -7.76 7.36 -11.14
N VAL A 64 -8.62 7.00 -10.19
CA VAL A 64 -9.54 5.86 -10.36
C VAL A 64 -10.50 6.09 -11.53
N ARG A 65 -11.06 7.30 -11.64
CA ARG A 65 -11.88 7.70 -12.79
C ARG A 65 -11.12 7.63 -14.11
N ALA A 66 -9.86 8.08 -14.13
CA ALA A 66 -9.02 7.99 -15.31
C ALA A 66 -8.70 6.54 -15.72
N LEU A 67 -8.62 5.61 -14.76
CA LEU A 67 -8.35 4.19 -14.98
C LEU A 67 -9.60 3.36 -15.32
N ARG A 68 -10.80 3.92 -15.16
CA ARG A 68 -12.08 3.22 -15.39
C ARG A 68 -12.10 2.49 -16.73
N GLY A 69 -12.21 1.17 -16.67
CA GLY A 69 -12.29 0.29 -17.82
C GLY A 69 -11.00 0.16 -18.64
N ARG A 70 -9.85 0.67 -18.17
CA ARG A 70 -8.59 0.64 -18.94
C ARG A 70 -7.66 -0.51 -18.60
N LEU A 71 -7.81 -1.16 -17.44
CA LEU A 71 -6.80 -2.10 -16.93
C LEU A 71 -7.01 -3.56 -17.35
N GLY A 72 -8.23 -3.99 -17.68
CA GLY A 72 -8.56 -5.41 -17.91
C GLY A 72 -8.50 -6.29 -16.64
N VAL A 73 -7.83 -5.82 -15.59
CA VAL A 73 -7.66 -6.48 -14.29
C VAL A 73 -8.29 -5.66 -13.14
N PRO A 74 -8.61 -6.27 -11.99
CA PRO A 74 -9.13 -5.56 -10.83
C PRO A 74 -8.18 -4.47 -10.31
N LEU A 75 -8.76 -3.36 -9.88
CA LEU A 75 -8.08 -2.26 -9.18
C LEU A 75 -8.54 -2.20 -7.73
N THR A 76 -7.62 -2.15 -6.77
CA THR A 76 -7.93 -1.84 -5.37
C THR A 76 -7.29 -0.52 -4.95
N VAL A 77 -8.01 0.28 -4.18
CA VAL A 77 -7.67 1.68 -3.94
C VAL A 77 -7.29 1.89 -2.47
N ASP A 78 -6.12 2.44 -2.23
CA ASP A 78 -5.71 2.96 -0.93
C ASP A 78 -6.46 4.26 -0.63
N ILE A 79 -7.26 4.27 0.45
CA ILE A 79 -8.06 5.44 0.87
C ILE A 79 -7.61 6.00 2.23
N GLU A 80 -6.39 5.67 2.66
CA GLU A 80 -5.87 6.03 3.98
C GLU A 80 -6.89 5.65 5.09
N ALA A 81 -7.11 6.53 6.07
CA ALA A 81 -8.13 6.38 7.09
C ALA A 81 -9.53 6.89 6.66
N GLY A 82 -9.80 6.95 5.34
CA GLY A 82 -11.01 7.53 4.77
C GLY A 82 -10.95 9.04 4.55
N PHE A 83 -9.75 9.60 4.39
CA PHE A 83 -9.48 11.04 4.17
C PHE A 83 -10.14 11.97 5.21
N GLY A 84 -10.20 11.55 6.48
CA GLY A 84 -10.74 12.32 7.59
C GLY A 84 -12.27 12.29 7.73
N GLY A 85 -12.99 11.53 6.91
CA GLY A 85 -14.45 11.41 6.97
C GLY A 85 -14.97 10.45 8.05
N GLY A 86 -16.22 10.67 8.47
CA GLY A 86 -16.96 9.73 9.32
C GLY A 86 -17.54 8.54 8.56
N PRO A 87 -18.24 7.60 9.23
CA PRO A 87 -18.75 6.35 8.62
C PRO A 87 -19.58 6.55 7.35
N ALA A 88 -20.50 7.52 7.35
CA ALA A 88 -21.33 7.81 6.19
C ALA A 88 -20.50 8.34 5.01
N GLU A 89 -19.59 9.27 5.25
CA GLU A 89 -18.77 9.91 4.21
C GLU A 89 -17.77 8.92 3.59
N VAL A 90 -17.19 8.03 4.41
CA VAL A 90 -16.31 6.96 3.94
C VAL A 90 -17.09 5.91 3.15
N ALA A 91 -18.32 5.60 3.55
CA ALA A 91 -19.19 4.70 2.81
C ALA A 91 -19.58 5.28 1.44
N ASP A 92 -19.89 6.58 1.37
CA ASP A 92 -20.18 7.26 0.09
C ASP A 92 -18.94 7.34 -0.81
N LEU A 93 -17.76 7.63 -0.26
CA LEU A 93 -16.49 7.54 -0.99
C LEU A 93 -16.27 6.13 -1.58
N ALA A 94 -16.52 5.09 -0.78
CA ALA A 94 -16.39 3.72 -1.25
C ALA A 94 -17.39 3.39 -2.38
N ALA A 95 -18.60 3.95 -2.32
CA ALA A 95 -19.60 3.84 -3.39
C ALA A 95 -19.13 4.53 -4.67
N ASP A 96 -18.60 5.75 -4.58
CA ASP A 96 -18.05 6.49 -5.72
C ASP A 96 -16.89 5.73 -6.39
N LEU A 97 -15.99 5.16 -5.59
CA LEU A 97 -14.87 4.35 -6.07
C LEU A 97 -15.36 3.07 -6.76
N ALA A 98 -16.34 2.39 -6.18
CA ALA A 98 -16.95 1.20 -6.78
C ALA A 98 -17.63 1.52 -8.12
N GLU A 99 -18.36 2.64 -8.21
CA GLU A 99 -18.97 3.11 -9.46
C GLU A 99 -17.91 3.45 -10.52
N ALA A 100 -16.77 4.00 -10.09
CA ALA A 100 -15.62 4.25 -10.95
C ALA A 100 -14.87 2.96 -11.35
N GLY A 101 -15.23 1.80 -10.80
CA GLY A 101 -14.70 0.49 -11.19
C GLY A 101 -13.66 -0.11 -10.23
N ALA A 102 -13.51 0.44 -9.03
CA ALA A 102 -12.69 -0.19 -8.00
C ALA A 102 -13.31 -1.54 -7.57
N ALA A 103 -12.48 -2.57 -7.51
CA ALA A 103 -12.85 -3.90 -7.02
C ALA A 103 -12.66 -4.03 -5.50
N GLY A 104 -11.89 -3.14 -4.89
CA GLY A 104 -11.68 -3.12 -3.44
C GLY A 104 -11.02 -1.84 -2.93
N ILE A 105 -10.92 -1.73 -1.62
CA ILE A 105 -10.23 -0.63 -0.93
C ILE A 105 -9.30 -1.16 0.16
N ASN A 106 -8.28 -0.38 0.50
CA ASN A 106 -7.56 -0.46 1.78
C ASN A 106 -8.02 0.69 2.67
N ILE A 107 -8.42 0.41 3.91
CA ILE A 107 -8.79 1.43 4.91
C ILE A 107 -8.04 1.18 6.21
N GLU A 108 -7.35 2.19 6.74
CA GLU A 108 -6.46 2.05 7.90
C GLU A 108 -7.02 2.66 9.20
N ASP A 109 -6.57 2.12 10.32
CA ASP A 109 -6.88 2.64 11.67
C ASP A 109 -5.79 3.62 12.18
N GLY A 110 -4.69 3.79 11.45
CA GLY A 110 -3.63 4.75 11.74
C GLY A 110 -4.12 6.19 11.58
N ARG A 111 -3.62 7.09 12.42
CA ARG A 111 -3.98 8.51 12.42
C ARG A 111 -2.77 9.42 12.17
N PRO A 112 -2.99 10.63 11.61
CA PRO A 112 -1.90 11.55 11.28
C PRO A 112 -1.14 12.09 12.51
N ASP A 113 -1.68 11.93 13.72
CA ASP A 113 -1.02 12.23 15.00
C ASP A 113 -0.17 11.06 15.52
N GLY A 114 -0.04 10.00 14.72
CA GLY A 114 0.68 8.80 15.04
C GLY A 114 -0.05 7.87 16.00
N THR A 115 -1.34 8.08 16.29
CA THR A 115 -2.16 7.19 17.12
C THR A 115 -2.91 6.16 16.29
N LEU A 116 -3.55 5.20 16.97
CA LEU A 116 -4.51 4.27 16.36
C LEU A 116 -5.92 4.71 16.73
N ALA A 117 -6.86 4.55 15.81
CA ALA A 117 -8.28 4.67 16.09
C ALA A 117 -8.73 3.65 17.14
N GLU A 118 -9.76 4.01 17.89
CA GLU A 118 -10.52 3.04 18.71
C GLU A 118 -11.05 1.91 17.83
N VAL A 119 -10.95 0.68 18.33
CA VAL A 119 -11.33 -0.53 17.57
C VAL A 119 -12.79 -0.47 17.14
N SER A 120 -13.68 0.02 18.01
CA SER A 120 -15.10 0.18 17.73
C SER A 120 -15.36 1.22 16.64
N ALA A 121 -14.66 2.36 16.67
CA ALA A 121 -14.81 3.42 15.67
C ALA A 121 -14.35 2.93 14.28
N GLN A 122 -13.25 2.19 14.19
CA GLN A 122 -12.80 1.60 12.94
C GLN A 122 -13.76 0.51 12.44
N ALA A 123 -14.26 -0.34 13.33
CA ALA A 123 -15.25 -1.35 13.00
C ALA A 123 -16.55 -0.71 12.45
N GLU A 124 -16.98 0.41 13.01
CA GLU A 124 -18.15 1.16 12.52
C GLU A 124 -17.93 1.70 11.09
N LEU A 125 -16.76 2.25 10.79
CA LEU A 125 -16.37 2.65 9.43
C LEU A 125 -16.47 1.47 8.45
N ILE A 126 -15.87 0.33 8.80
CA ILE A 126 -15.87 -0.89 7.98
C ILE A 126 -17.29 -1.41 7.74
N ALA A 127 -18.10 -1.46 8.79
CA ALA A 127 -19.49 -1.90 8.72
C ALA A 127 -20.33 -0.98 7.82
N ALA A 128 -20.13 0.34 7.91
CA ALA A 128 -20.80 1.31 7.05
C ALA A 128 -20.45 1.10 5.56
N VAL A 129 -19.16 0.89 5.25
CA VAL A 129 -18.73 0.57 3.87
C VAL A 129 -19.35 -0.74 3.39
N ARG A 130 -19.29 -1.80 4.20
CA ARG A 130 -19.88 -3.10 3.84
C ARG A 130 -21.38 -2.99 3.57
N ALA A 131 -22.11 -2.26 4.41
CA ALA A 131 -23.54 -2.06 4.23
C ALA A 131 -23.86 -1.27 2.95
N ARG A 132 -23.06 -0.24 2.64
CA ARG A 132 -23.25 0.62 1.48
C ARG A 132 -22.85 -0.04 0.15
N VAL A 133 -21.80 -0.86 0.16
CA VAL A 133 -21.24 -1.51 -1.03
C VAL A 133 -20.91 -2.99 -0.76
N PRO A 134 -21.93 -3.89 -0.72
CA PRO A 134 -21.74 -5.29 -0.33
C PRO A 134 -20.77 -6.09 -1.20
N THR A 135 -20.50 -5.64 -2.42
CA THR A 135 -19.62 -6.32 -3.39
C THR A 135 -18.16 -5.85 -3.33
N LEU A 136 -17.86 -4.72 -2.68
CA LEU A 136 -16.52 -4.15 -2.65
C LEU A 136 -15.62 -4.97 -1.71
N PHE A 137 -14.39 -5.31 -2.14
CA PHE A 137 -13.42 -5.97 -1.26
C PHE A 137 -12.87 -4.97 -0.24
N ILE A 138 -13.00 -5.24 1.05
CA ILE A 138 -12.51 -4.37 2.12
C ILE A 138 -11.28 -5.02 2.74
N ASN A 139 -10.11 -4.44 2.49
CA ASN A 139 -8.86 -4.82 3.12
C ASN A 139 -8.60 -3.88 4.32
N ALA A 140 -8.95 -4.32 5.53
CA ALA A 140 -8.79 -3.48 6.71
C ALA A 140 -7.33 -3.49 7.18
N ARG A 141 -6.70 -2.33 7.16
CA ARG A 141 -5.31 -2.12 7.58
C ARG A 141 -5.25 -1.77 9.05
N THR A 142 -4.36 -2.44 9.78
CA THR A 142 -4.03 -2.05 11.15
C THR A 142 -2.58 -1.61 11.27
N ASP A 143 -2.37 -0.42 11.81
CA ASP A 143 -1.08 0.28 11.83
C ASP A 143 -0.25 0.01 13.08
N THR A 144 -0.65 -0.99 13.88
CA THR A 144 0.07 -1.45 15.09
C THR A 144 1.58 -1.57 14.88
N HIS A 145 2.01 -2.22 13.80
CA HIS A 145 3.42 -2.45 13.49
C HIS A 145 4.04 -1.30 12.69
N TRP A 146 3.28 -0.64 11.83
CA TRP A 146 3.73 0.52 11.06
C TRP A 146 4.14 1.68 11.97
N LEU A 147 3.28 2.01 12.93
CA LEU A 147 3.51 3.08 13.90
C LEU A 147 4.53 2.71 14.97
N ALA A 148 4.82 1.42 15.17
CA ALA A 148 5.94 0.96 15.99
C ALA A 148 7.28 1.14 15.25
N ALA A 149 7.31 0.82 13.96
CA ALA A 149 8.49 1.02 13.10
C ALA A 149 8.81 2.51 12.87
N ALA A 150 7.81 3.40 12.99
CA ALA A 150 7.97 4.86 12.91
C ALA A 150 8.47 5.52 14.19
N ALA A 151 8.46 4.82 15.33
CA ALA A 151 8.91 5.38 16.60
C ALA A 151 10.40 5.74 16.51
N PRO A 152 10.85 6.89 17.05
CA PRO A 152 12.24 7.30 16.94
C PRO A 152 13.14 6.23 17.58
N ALA A 153 14.04 5.67 16.77
CA ALA A 153 15.18 4.93 17.30
C ALA A 153 15.99 5.87 18.22
N ALA A 154 16.50 5.34 19.33
CA ALA A 154 17.50 6.06 20.14
C ALA A 154 18.60 6.62 19.24
N PRO A 155 19.14 7.82 19.51
CA PRO A 155 19.99 8.53 18.56
C PRO A 155 21.19 7.67 18.15
N ALA A 156 21.22 7.28 16.87
CA ALA A 156 22.39 6.66 16.28
C ALA A 156 23.55 7.69 16.32
N ALA A 157 24.71 7.24 16.82
CA ALA A 157 25.93 8.03 16.79
C ALA A 157 26.23 8.49 15.35
N SER A 158 26.65 9.75 15.22
CA SER A 158 26.89 10.42 13.93
C SER A 158 27.72 9.56 12.98
N VAL A 159 27.19 9.26 11.80
CA VAL A 159 27.95 8.67 10.70
C VAL A 159 28.91 9.72 10.14
N ALA A 160 30.21 9.45 10.27
CA ALA A 160 31.27 10.16 9.58
C ALA A 160 31.18 9.89 8.06
N ALA A 161 31.60 10.87 7.27
CA ALA A 161 31.61 10.83 5.81
C ALA A 161 32.34 9.60 5.23
N VAL A 162 31.77 8.99 4.19
CA VAL A 162 32.37 7.86 3.45
C VAL A 162 32.80 8.35 2.05
N PRO A 163 34.03 8.05 1.58
CA PRO A 163 34.45 8.34 0.21
C PRO A 163 33.92 7.27 -0.76
N GLY A 164 33.59 7.65 -2.00
CA GLY A 164 32.97 6.76 -3.01
C GLY A 164 33.96 5.83 -3.75
N PRO A 165 33.58 5.28 -4.91
CA PRO A 165 32.28 4.73 -5.26
C PRO A 165 32.33 3.18 -5.22
N ALA A 166 31.32 2.56 -4.61
CA ALA A 166 31.00 1.15 -4.80
C ALA A 166 29.57 1.05 -5.35
N ALA A 167 29.36 0.12 -6.29
CA ALA A 167 28.08 -0.19 -6.92
C ALA A 167 26.96 -0.50 -5.88
N PRO A 168 25.67 -0.35 -6.24
CA PRO A 168 24.65 0.03 -5.27
C PRO A 168 24.23 -1.15 -4.40
N ALA A 169 24.50 -1.05 -3.10
CA ALA A 169 23.71 -1.71 -2.07
C ALA A 169 22.62 -0.73 -1.62
N MET A 170 21.50 -0.67 -2.33
CA MET A 170 20.32 0.06 -1.83
C MET A 170 19.31 -0.91 -1.24
N ALA A 171 19.68 -1.51 -0.10
CA ALA A 171 18.70 -1.88 0.90
C ALA A 171 18.35 -0.63 1.71
N ALA A 172 17.63 0.32 1.08
CA ALA A 172 17.01 1.39 1.85
C ALA A 172 15.87 0.77 2.65
N ALA A 173 15.94 0.87 3.98
CA ALA A 173 14.81 0.65 4.86
C ALA A 173 13.58 1.35 4.28
N VAL A 174 12.40 0.72 4.36
CA VAL A 174 11.15 1.44 4.10
C VAL A 174 11.14 2.57 5.12
N PRO A 175 11.24 3.86 4.73
CA PRO A 175 11.11 4.90 5.72
C PRO A 175 9.65 4.84 6.16
N ALA A 176 9.45 4.43 7.41
CA ALA A 176 8.22 4.71 8.11
C ALA A 176 7.97 6.23 8.08
N PRO A 177 6.72 6.71 8.22
CA PRO A 177 6.46 8.15 8.28
C PRO A 177 7.36 8.80 9.33
N ALA A 178 7.74 10.06 9.09
CA ALA A 178 8.56 10.83 10.01
C ALA A 178 8.05 10.67 11.45
N ALA A 179 8.94 10.48 12.41
CA ALA A 179 8.59 10.32 13.81
C ALA A 179 7.72 11.50 14.27
N LEU A 180 6.44 11.23 14.54
CA LEU A 180 5.48 12.23 14.99
C LEU A 180 5.43 12.24 16.53
N PRO A 181 5.39 13.41 17.18
CA PRO A 181 5.31 13.51 18.63
C PRO A 181 3.90 13.12 19.09
N GLY A 182 3.72 11.85 19.44
CA GLY A 182 2.52 11.33 20.10
C GLY A 182 2.89 10.55 21.36
N SER A 183 2.05 10.61 22.39
CA SER A 183 2.23 9.79 23.59
C SER A 183 2.19 8.29 23.23
N ALA A 184 2.90 7.46 24.00
CA ALA A 184 2.93 6.02 23.81
C ALA A 184 1.51 5.44 24.02
N VAL A 185 0.81 5.15 22.91
CA VAL A 185 -0.40 4.32 22.93
C VAL A 185 0.05 2.89 23.24
N SER A 186 -0.61 2.22 24.20
CA SER A 186 -0.40 0.80 24.53
C SER A 186 -0.71 -0.09 23.30
N GLY A 187 0.08 -1.14 23.05
CA GLY A 187 -0.19 -2.10 21.96
C GLY A 187 0.59 -1.89 20.65
N ARG A 188 1.50 -0.91 20.56
CA ARG A 188 2.35 -0.72 19.36
C ARG A 188 3.27 -1.93 19.15
N GLY A 189 3.26 -2.47 17.94
CA GLY A 189 4.09 -3.62 17.55
C GLY A 189 3.73 -4.92 18.26
N GLU A 190 2.64 -4.94 19.04
CA GLU A 190 2.19 -6.12 19.75
C GLU A 190 1.32 -6.98 18.84
N LEU A 191 1.74 -8.23 18.64
CA LEU A 191 1.03 -9.23 17.84
C LEU A 191 -0.41 -9.41 18.31
N GLY A 192 -0.64 -9.50 19.63
CA GLY A 192 -1.96 -9.69 20.22
C GLY A 192 -2.94 -8.56 19.88
N GLU A 193 -2.47 -7.31 19.86
CA GLU A 193 -3.28 -6.16 19.47
C GLU A 193 -3.65 -6.21 17.98
N ALA A 194 -2.69 -6.55 17.11
CA ALA A 194 -2.95 -6.72 15.68
C ALA A 194 -3.99 -7.83 15.40
N VAL A 195 -3.91 -8.95 16.12
CA VAL A 195 -4.88 -10.06 16.02
C VAL A 195 -6.25 -9.62 16.52
N ALA A 196 -6.34 -8.95 17.68
CA ALA A 196 -7.60 -8.49 18.26
C ALA A 196 -8.32 -7.51 17.32
N ARG A 197 -7.60 -6.51 16.80
CA ARG A 197 -8.11 -5.55 15.81
C ARG A 197 -8.55 -6.24 14.53
N GLY A 198 -7.69 -7.10 13.97
CA GLY A 198 -8.00 -7.82 12.75
C GLY A 198 -9.27 -8.67 12.86
N ARG A 199 -9.45 -9.40 13.97
CA ARG A 199 -10.69 -10.16 14.21
C ARG A 199 -11.92 -9.27 14.34
N ALA A 200 -11.81 -8.13 15.03
CA ALA A 200 -12.90 -7.16 15.13
C ALA A 200 -13.28 -6.59 13.75
N TYR A 201 -12.29 -6.31 12.90
CA TYR A 201 -12.50 -5.77 11.56
C TYR A 201 -13.12 -6.81 10.61
N LEU A 202 -12.69 -8.08 10.69
CA LEU A 202 -13.34 -9.19 9.98
C LEU A 202 -14.80 -9.35 10.43
N ALA A 203 -15.06 -9.29 11.74
CA ALA A 203 -16.42 -9.36 12.27
C ALA A 203 -17.31 -8.18 11.82
N ALA A 204 -16.72 -7.01 11.59
CA ALA A 204 -17.39 -5.83 11.04
C ALA A 204 -17.66 -5.92 9.52
N GLY A 205 -17.10 -6.91 8.84
CA GLY A 205 -17.33 -7.17 7.42
C GLY A 205 -16.14 -6.92 6.50
N ALA A 206 -14.92 -6.77 7.02
CA ALA A 206 -13.71 -6.80 6.20
C ALA A 206 -13.54 -8.17 5.51
N ASP A 207 -13.02 -8.19 4.28
CA ASP A 207 -12.71 -9.43 3.55
C ASP A 207 -11.29 -9.95 3.83
N GLY A 208 -10.40 -9.08 4.31
CA GLY A 208 -9.01 -9.41 4.64
C GLY A 208 -8.37 -8.34 5.52
N ILE A 209 -7.24 -8.70 6.14
CA ILE A 209 -6.51 -7.84 7.07
C ILE A 209 -5.13 -7.51 6.51
N PHE A 210 -4.73 -6.26 6.60
CA PHE A 210 -3.41 -5.79 6.21
C PHE A 210 -2.61 -5.34 7.43
N VAL A 211 -1.51 -6.03 7.71
CA VAL A 211 -0.55 -5.65 8.75
C VAL A 211 0.76 -5.21 8.08
N PRO A 212 0.92 -3.92 7.74
CA PRO A 212 2.19 -3.40 7.22
C PRO A 212 3.31 -3.46 8.27
N ALA A 213 4.55 -3.49 7.82
CA ALA A 213 5.76 -3.49 8.66
C ALA A 213 5.97 -4.70 9.59
N VAL A 214 5.11 -5.73 9.56
CA VAL A 214 5.46 -7.02 10.18
C VAL A 214 6.57 -7.68 9.37
N ALA A 215 7.73 -7.89 9.99
CA ALA A 215 8.94 -8.36 9.32
C ALA A 215 9.31 -9.82 9.65
N ASP A 216 8.87 -10.29 10.82
CA ASP A 216 9.31 -11.53 11.42
C ASP A 216 8.43 -12.73 11.00
N ASP A 217 9.07 -13.84 10.65
CA ASP A 217 8.41 -15.06 10.18
C ASP A 217 7.50 -15.70 11.24
N GLU A 218 7.86 -15.61 12.53
CA GLU A 218 7.06 -16.14 13.63
C GLU A 218 5.80 -15.31 13.81
N GLN A 219 5.91 -13.98 13.83
CA GLN A 219 4.78 -13.07 13.88
C GLN A 219 3.85 -13.23 12.67
N ILE A 220 4.40 -13.33 11.46
CA ILE A 220 3.59 -13.53 10.24
C ILE A 220 2.82 -14.86 10.32
N ARG A 221 3.47 -15.95 10.73
CA ARG A 221 2.82 -17.26 10.88
C ARG A 221 1.71 -17.22 11.94
N ALA A 222 1.95 -16.52 13.05
CA ALA A 222 0.94 -16.35 14.09
C ALA A 222 -0.26 -15.53 13.59
N LEU A 223 -0.03 -14.41 12.89
CA LEU A 223 -1.10 -13.64 12.25
C LEU A 223 -1.94 -14.50 11.30
N VAL A 224 -1.29 -15.27 10.42
CA VAL A 224 -1.98 -16.19 9.50
C VAL A 224 -2.83 -17.21 10.27
N GLY A 225 -2.30 -17.80 11.34
CA GLY A 225 -3.00 -18.81 12.13
C GLY A 225 -4.13 -18.24 13.00
N GLU A 226 -4.02 -17.00 13.45
CA GLU A 226 -4.92 -16.45 14.47
C GLU A 226 -5.98 -15.49 13.92
N LEU A 227 -5.75 -14.79 12.80
CA LEU A 227 -6.70 -13.77 12.31
C LEU A 227 -8.06 -14.34 11.91
N GLY A 228 -8.09 -15.55 11.34
CA GLY A 228 -9.32 -16.15 10.81
C GLY A 228 -9.77 -15.58 9.45
N GLY A 229 -8.88 -14.88 8.74
CA GLY A 229 -9.12 -14.33 7.40
C GLY A 229 -7.83 -14.12 6.60
N PRO A 230 -7.92 -13.77 5.31
CA PRO A 230 -6.76 -13.54 4.44
C PRO A 230 -5.84 -12.44 4.99
N LEU A 231 -4.56 -12.76 5.16
CA LEU A 231 -3.53 -11.79 5.53
C LEU A 231 -2.90 -11.16 4.28
N ASN A 232 -2.88 -9.83 4.25
CA ASN A 232 -2.06 -9.00 3.39
C ASN A 232 -0.84 -8.48 4.19
N VAL A 233 0.33 -8.49 3.58
CA VAL A 233 1.56 -7.88 4.14
C VAL A 233 2.21 -6.94 3.13
N LEU A 234 2.99 -5.98 3.63
CA LEU A 234 3.80 -5.11 2.81
C LEU A 234 5.13 -5.80 2.52
N LEU A 235 5.57 -5.85 1.27
CA LEU A 235 6.88 -6.41 0.93
C LEU A 235 8.00 -5.51 1.47
N LEU A 236 8.75 -6.00 2.46
CA LEU A 236 9.89 -5.31 3.05
C LEU A 236 11.21 -5.79 2.44
N PRO A 237 12.30 -4.99 2.53
CA PRO A 237 13.63 -5.44 2.16
C PRO A 237 14.02 -6.77 2.82
N GLY A 238 14.61 -7.68 2.05
CA GLY A 238 15.00 -9.02 2.51
C GLY A 238 13.89 -10.07 2.45
N MET A 239 12.62 -9.67 2.27
CA MET A 239 11.53 -10.61 2.07
C MET A 239 11.44 -11.11 0.63
N THR A 240 10.88 -12.30 0.46
CA THR A 240 10.52 -12.85 -0.84
C THR A 240 9.07 -13.31 -0.84
N VAL A 241 8.39 -13.18 -1.98
CA VAL A 241 7.01 -13.66 -2.14
C VAL A 241 6.92 -15.16 -1.90
N GLY A 242 7.94 -15.93 -2.31
CA GLY A 242 8.01 -17.38 -2.06
C GLY A 242 8.00 -17.71 -0.58
N ARG A 243 8.83 -17.02 0.23
CA ARG A 243 8.83 -17.23 1.68
C ARG A 243 7.52 -16.83 2.33
N LEU A 244 6.95 -15.69 1.94
CA LEU A 244 5.64 -15.24 2.45
C LEU A 244 4.52 -16.23 2.09
N ALA A 245 4.60 -16.86 0.91
CA ALA A 245 3.69 -17.94 0.52
C ALA A 245 3.81 -19.16 1.45
N GLU A 246 5.02 -19.62 1.77
CA GLU A 246 5.24 -20.72 2.72
C GLU A 246 4.67 -20.43 4.12
N LEU A 247 4.62 -19.15 4.52
CA LEU A 247 4.03 -18.72 5.79
C LEU A 247 2.49 -18.64 5.74
N GLY A 248 1.88 -18.80 4.57
CA GLY A 248 0.43 -18.80 4.38
C GLY A 248 -0.19 -17.42 4.10
N VAL A 249 0.62 -16.42 3.77
CA VAL A 249 0.14 -15.10 3.34
C VAL A 249 -0.75 -15.23 2.10
N ALA A 250 -1.82 -14.43 2.03
CA ALA A 250 -2.79 -14.46 0.94
C ALA A 250 -2.64 -13.29 -0.06
N ARG A 251 -1.99 -12.19 0.35
CA ARG A 251 -1.67 -11.04 -0.50
C ARG A 251 -0.35 -10.40 -0.07
N VAL A 252 0.46 -9.98 -1.04
CA VAL A 252 1.69 -9.23 -0.81
C VAL A 252 1.59 -7.93 -1.60
N SER A 253 1.53 -6.80 -0.90
CA SER A 253 1.45 -5.47 -1.51
C SER A 253 2.84 -4.84 -1.60
N THR A 254 3.12 -4.09 -2.66
CA THR A 254 4.40 -3.35 -2.79
C THR A 254 4.37 -1.96 -2.13
N GLY A 255 3.19 -1.44 -1.79
CA GLY A 255 3.00 -0.08 -1.27
C GLY A 255 3.74 0.96 -2.13
N SER A 256 4.45 1.87 -1.50
CA SER A 256 5.19 2.92 -2.22
C SER A 256 6.53 2.46 -2.81
N LEU A 257 6.89 1.18 -2.73
CA LEU A 257 8.19 0.68 -3.18
C LEU A 257 8.47 1.06 -4.64
N LEU A 258 7.52 0.79 -5.54
CA LEU A 258 7.71 1.01 -6.98
C LEU A 258 7.83 2.50 -7.31
N PHE A 259 7.07 3.36 -6.64
CA PHE A 259 7.16 4.81 -6.78
C PHE A 259 8.54 5.32 -6.33
N ARG A 260 8.99 4.92 -5.14
CA ARG A 260 10.30 5.31 -4.60
C ARG A 260 11.44 4.80 -5.49
N ALA A 261 11.33 3.57 -6.01
CA ALA A 261 12.31 3.01 -6.93
C ALA A 261 12.37 3.80 -8.25
N ALA A 262 11.22 4.19 -8.80
CA ALA A 262 11.16 5.00 -10.02
C ALA A 262 11.81 6.39 -9.82
N LEU A 263 11.54 7.06 -8.69
CA LEU A 263 12.17 8.33 -8.35
C LEU A 263 13.70 8.18 -8.18
N ALA A 264 14.14 7.17 -7.44
CA ALA A 264 15.57 6.91 -7.24
C ALA A 264 16.29 6.66 -8.57
N ALA A 265 15.68 5.88 -9.47
CA ALA A 265 16.23 5.63 -10.81
C ALA A 265 16.30 6.90 -11.67
N ALA A 266 15.28 7.78 -11.59
CA ALA A 266 15.27 9.04 -12.32
C ALA A 266 16.38 9.99 -11.84
N VAL A 267 16.57 10.11 -10.52
CA VAL A 267 17.66 10.92 -9.93
C VAL A 267 19.02 10.37 -10.31
N ALA A 268 19.25 9.06 -10.13
CA ALA A 268 20.53 8.42 -10.46
C ALA A 268 20.88 8.57 -11.95
N ALA A 269 19.89 8.51 -12.84
CA ALA A 269 20.09 8.75 -14.27
C ALA A 269 20.52 10.19 -14.55
N ALA A 270 19.89 11.17 -13.91
CA ALA A 270 20.24 12.58 -14.07
C ALA A 270 21.65 12.88 -13.53
N GLU A 271 22.02 12.32 -12.37
CA GLU A 271 23.35 12.45 -11.79
C GLU A 271 24.43 11.83 -12.69
N ALA A 272 24.18 10.64 -13.22
CA ALA A 272 25.12 9.97 -14.14
C ALA A 272 25.35 10.80 -15.41
N VAL A 273 24.29 11.34 -16.02
CA VAL A 273 24.39 12.23 -17.19
C VAL A 273 25.14 13.52 -16.83
N GLY A 274 24.83 14.13 -15.68
CA GLY A 274 25.51 15.32 -15.18
C GLY A 274 27.01 15.11 -14.95
N ALA A 275 27.43 13.91 -14.58
CA ALA A 275 28.83 13.51 -14.42
C ALA A 275 29.53 13.12 -15.74
N GLY A 276 28.88 13.30 -16.90
CA GLY A 276 29.42 12.91 -18.21
C GLY A 276 29.31 11.40 -18.52
N GLY A 277 28.56 10.66 -17.71
CA GLY A 277 28.23 9.26 -17.94
C GLY A 277 27.16 9.08 -19.04
N ALA A 278 26.99 7.84 -19.49
CA ALA A 278 25.95 7.49 -20.44
C ALA A 278 24.56 7.45 -19.78
N ALA A 279 23.52 7.64 -20.60
CA ALA A 279 22.13 7.43 -20.19
C ALA A 279 21.92 5.99 -19.66
N PRO A 280 20.95 5.78 -18.74
CA PRO A 280 20.69 4.45 -18.18
C PRO A 280 20.33 3.46 -19.29
N PRO A 281 20.80 2.20 -19.21
CA PRO A 281 20.57 1.19 -20.24
C PRO A 281 19.11 0.70 -20.29
N VAL A 282 18.30 1.00 -19.28
CA VAL A 282 16.91 0.55 -19.16
C VAL A 282 16.00 1.78 -19.09
N ALA A 283 15.39 2.12 -20.23
CA ALA A 283 14.36 3.13 -20.34
C ALA A 283 13.28 2.67 -21.34
N LEU A 284 12.02 3.01 -21.06
CA LEU A 284 10.97 2.83 -22.07
C LEU A 284 11.29 3.72 -23.28
N SER A 285 11.10 3.19 -24.48
CA SER A 285 11.16 4.03 -25.68
C SER A 285 10.07 5.11 -25.61
N TYR A 286 10.31 6.26 -26.25
CA TYR A 286 9.32 7.34 -26.30
C TYR A 286 7.95 6.84 -26.79
N ALA A 287 7.94 6.04 -27.87
CA ALA A 287 6.72 5.46 -28.41
C ALA A 287 5.99 4.56 -27.41
N ARG A 288 6.74 3.80 -26.59
CA ARG A 288 6.18 2.94 -25.56
C ARG A 288 5.59 3.75 -24.41
N ALA A 289 6.33 4.74 -23.90
CA ALA A 289 5.86 5.62 -22.83
C ALA A 289 4.62 6.41 -23.25
N ASN A 290 4.65 7.05 -24.43
CA ASN A 290 3.50 7.79 -24.97
C ASN A 290 2.29 6.87 -25.20
N GLY A 291 2.53 5.63 -25.63
CA GLY A 291 1.49 4.64 -25.85
C GLY A 291 0.69 4.29 -24.58
N LEU A 292 1.30 4.37 -23.39
CA LEU A 292 0.61 4.06 -22.14
C LEU A 292 -0.53 5.07 -21.83
N ALA A 293 -0.36 6.35 -22.14
CA ALA A 293 -1.33 7.39 -21.75
C ALA A 293 -2.71 7.28 -22.45
N GLY A 294 -2.77 6.66 -23.64
CA GLY A 294 -3.98 6.62 -24.48
C GLY A 294 -4.64 5.25 -24.62
N ARG A 295 -4.16 4.22 -23.92
CA ARG A 295 -4.59 2.83 -24.15
C ARG A 295 -5.71 2.38 -23.22
N LYS A 296 -6.47 1.41 -23.73
CA LYS A 296 -7.42 0.57 -23.00
C LYS A 296 -6.97 -0.87 -23.19
N LEU A 297 -6.67 -1.58 -22.10
CA LEU A 297 -6.35 -2.99 -22.15
C LEU A 297 -7.64 -3.82 -22.29
N PRO A 298 -7.57 -4.97 -22.99
CA PRO A 298 -8.70 -5.84 -23.21
C PRO A 298 -9.26 -6.44 -21.92
#